data_AF-A0A845UCA8-F1
#
_entry.id   AF-A0A845UCA8-F1
#
_cell.length_a   1.000
_cell.length_b   1.000
_cell.length_c   1.000
_cell.angle_alpha   90.00
_cell.angle_beta   90.00
_cell.angle_gamma   90.00
#
_symmetry.space_group_name_H-M   'P 1'
#
loop_
_entity.id
_entity.type
_entity.pdbx_description
1 polymer ?
#
loop_
_entity_poly.entity_id
_entity_poly.type
_entity_poly.pdbx_seq_one_letter_code
_entity_poly.pdbx_strand_id
1 'polypeptide(L)'
;MPSTTGIADCRKPKSPAEAAICHAKGFNELIPLDMWVAGLYKRALKNTTPGSAEQDKIIQGQRGYLQQRDACGSDTACLMKIMRTRQQQLIALNKQLKIELPDADIALFIGEHTYFQSAEEGRKDITPESSLADRILGAFEQYPPAHVKLTDGSTLFWGFQQGNGSVRSLAITDAKGRVQLVGAVDDLPDISNAILPGHDTRDEIDPAKHRLRSGRIALFVRDPAALRRYLPAIRGWAYADLLGFNVHCDKNAQWQQRCTEVQRYALPITAYGLMHCKSKANGKTLVNRCPVALPNVPGTAPLGLFRQ
;
A
#
# COMPACT_ATOMS: atom_id res chain seq x y z
N MET A 1 21.56 0.94 20.43
CA MET A 1 21.42 0.55 19.01
C MET A 1 21.20 1.81 18.18
N PRO A 2 21.98 2.02 17.10
CA PRO A 2 21.79 3.16 16.19
C PRO A 2 20.38 3.12 15.57
N SER A 3 19.83 4.30 15.30
CA SER A 3 18.50 4.48 14.72
C SER A 3 18.38 3.72 13.40
N THR A 4 17.49 2.73 13.31
CA THR A 4 17.22 1.97 12.08
C THR A 4 16.55 2.83 10.99
N THR A 5 15.99 3.99 11.38
CA THR A 5 15.32 4.91 10.48
C THR A 5 16.27 5.91 9.79
N GLY A 6 17.52 6.01 10.26
CA GLY A 6 18.55 6.86 9.66
C GLY A 6 18.42 8.37 9.91
N ILE A 7 17.43 8.81 10.71
CA ILE A 7 17.22 10.21 11.11
C ILE A 7 17.88 10.47 12.47
N ALA A 8 18.53 11.63 12.62
CA ALA A 8 19.05 12.12 13.89
C ALA A 8 17.91 12.42 14.89
N ASP A 9 18.01 11.89 16.11
CA ASP A 9 17.01 12.14 17.16
C ASP A 9 17.32 13.46 17.88
N CYS A 10 16.73 14.56 17.42
CA CYS A 10 16.99 15.88 18.00
C CYS A 10 16.44 16.09 19.42
N ARG A 11 15.66 15.15 19.96
CA ARG A 11 15.27 15.18 21.38
C ARG A 11 16.35 14.56 22.26
N LYS A 12 17.10 13.61 21.73
CA LYS A 12 18.18 12.91 22.44
C LYS A 12 19.27 12.46 21.48
N PRO A 13 20.13 13.38 21.01
CA PRO A 13 21.22 13.04 20.10
C PRO A 13 22.15 11.99 20.71
N LYS A 14 22.51 10.98 19.94
CA LYS A 14 23.32 9.84 20.41
C LYS A 14 24.79 9.92 19.97
N SER A 15 25.12 10.87 19.10
CA SER A 15 26.48 11.11 18.63
C SER A 15 26.76 12.61 18.48
N PRO A 16 28.04 13.03 18.48
CA PRO A 16 28.41 14.42 18.16
C PRO A 16 27.91 14.87 16.78
N ALA A 17 27.80 13.95 15.82
CA ALA A 17 27.21 14.19 14.51
C ALA A 17 25.71 14.47 14.58
N GLU A 18 24.95 13.68 15.34
CA GLU A 18 23.52 13.95 15.54
C GLU A 18 23.31 15.28 16.27
N ALA A 19 24.14 15.60 17.26
CA ALA A 19 24.06 16.89 17.95
C ALA A 19 24.35 18.05 16.99
N ALA A 20 25.35 17.92 16.11
CA ALA A 20 25.67 18.93 15.11
C ALA A 20 24.56 19.09 14.07
N ILE A 21 23.96 17.99 13.60
CA ILE A 21 22.79 18.02 12.71
C ILE A 21 21.64 18.77 13.37
N CYS A 22 21.34 18.48 14.65
CA CYS A 22 20.19 19.03 15.35
C CYS A 22 20.36 20.47 15.87
N HIS A 23 21.59 20.91 16.11
CA HIS A 23 21.89 22.20 16.75
C HIS A 23 22.79 23.13 15.93
N ALA A 24 22.99 22.87 14.65
CA ALA A 24 23.65 23.84 13.77
C ALA A 24 22.95 25.22 13.87
N LYS A 25 23.73 26.30 13.94
CA LYS A 25 23.22 27.68 13.99
C LYS A 25 23.30 28.29 12.59
N GLY A 26 22.23 28.95 12.15
CA GLY A 26 22.11 29.54 10.80
C GLY A 26 21.06 28.81 9.94
N PHE A 27 20.89 29.22 8.67
CA PHE A 27 20.00 28.53 7.72
C PHE A 27 20.44 27.06 7.58
N ASN A 28 19.79 26.20 8.35
CA ASN A 28 20.21 24.82 8.64
C ASN A 28 19.92 23.89 7.46
N GLU A 29 20.92 23.65 6.61
CA GLU A 29 20.82 22.64 5.55
C GLU A 29 20.91 21.20 6.07
N LEU A 30 21.50 20.96 7.24
CA LEU A 30 21.75 19.61 7.76
C LEU A 30 20.46 18.85 8.13
N ILE A 31 19.52 19.44 8.88
CA ILE A 31 18.27 18.75 9.26
C ILE A 31 17.42 18.40 8.03
N PRO A 32 17.12 19.33 7.10
CA PRO A 32 16.39 19.00 5.89
C PRO A 32 17.09 17.93 5.06
N LEU A 33 18.43 17.97 4.98
CA LEU A 33 19.20 16.97 4.25
C LEU A 33 19.13 15.58 4.91
N ASP A 34 19.17 15.51 6.25
CA ASP A 34 19.03 14.25 7.00
C ASP A 34 17.64 13.63 6.78
N MET A 35 16.60 14.46 6.88
CA MET A 35 15.22 14.06 6.58
C MET A 35 15.06 13.58 5.15
N TRP A 36 15.72 14.23 4.18
CA TRP A 36 15.65 13.84 2.77
C TRP A 36 16.37 12.51 2.52
N VAL A 37 17.58 12.32 3.07
CA VAL A 37 18.31 11.04 2.99
C VAL A 37 17.45 9.91 3.57
N ALA A 38 16.85 10.11 4.74
CA ALA A 38 15.99 9.12 5.36
C ALA A 38 14.71 8.83 4.54
N GLY A 39 14.09 9.87 3.97
CA GLY A 39 12.94 9.71 3.08
C GLY A 39 13.26 8.89 1.83
N LEU A 40 14.40 9.17 1.18
CA LEU A 40 14.86 8.43 0.01
C LEU A 40 15.22 6.98 0.35
N TYR A 41 15.82 6.73 1.52
CA TYR A 41 16.12 5.38 1.99
C TYR A 41 14.85 4.56 2.23
N LYS A 42 13.86 5.13 2.92
CA LYS A 42 12.55 4.50 3.13
C LYS A 42 11.85 4.17 1.82
N ARG A 43 11.90 5.09 0.84
CA ARG A 43 11.35 4.86 -0.50
C ARG A 43 12.06 3.71 -1.22
N ALA A 44 13.39 3.65 -1.17
CA ALA A 44 14.14 2.56 -1.77
C ALA A 44 13.77 1.20 -1.16
N LEU A 45 13.61 1.12 0.17
CA LEU A 45 13.15 -0.10 0.84
C LEU A 45 11.74 -0.50 0.41
N LYS A 46 10.81 0.46 0.31
CA LYS A 46 9.41 0.22 -0.12
C LYS A 46 9.32 -0.32 -1.54
N ASN A 47 10.21 0.14 -2.41
CA ASN A 47 10.24 -0.25 -3.81
C ASN A 47 11.03 -1.55 -4.08
N THR A 48 11.53 -2.21 -3.03
CA THR A 48 12.31 -3.44 -3.16
C THR A 48 11.58 -4.61 -2.52
N THR A 49 11.73 -5.81 -3.09
CA THR A 49 11.15 -7.04 -2.54
C THR A 49 11.68 -7.31 -1.13
N PRO A 50 10.81 -7.49 -0.13
CA PRO A 50 11.22 -7.82 1.24
C PRO A 50 12.06 -9.10 1.30
N GLY A 51 13.17 -9.06 2.05
CA GLY A 51 14.10 -10.18 2.22
C GLY A 51 14.94 -10.52 0.99
N SER A 52 14.89 -9.70 -0.06
CA SER A 52 15.76 -9.89 -1.23
C SER A 52 17.20 -9.44 -0.96
N ALA A 53 18.15 -10.04 -1.68
CA ALA A 53 19.56 -9.61 -1.63
C ALA A 53 19.73 -8.12 -1.98
N GLU A 54 18.85 -7.57 -2.81
CA GLU A 54 18.87 -6.14 -3.13
C GLU A 54 18.44 -5.28 -1.93
N GLN A 55 17.42 -5.69 -1.19
CA GLN A 55 17.04 -5.02 0.05
C GLN A 55 18.17 -5.05 1.08
N ASP A 56 18.85 -6.19 1.21
CA ASP A 56 20.00 -6.33 2.11
C ASP A 56 21.14 -5.39 1.73
N LYS A 57 21.46 -5.24 0.45
CA LYS A 57 22.47 -4.26 -0.01
C LYS A 57 22.07 -2.83 0.35
N ILE A 58 20.80 -2.46 0.22
CA ILE A 58 20.29 -1.12 0.58
C ILE A 58 20.47 -0.87 2.08
N ILE A 59 20.10 -1.86 2.92
CA ILE A 59 20.27 -1.80 4.38
C ILE A 59 21.74 -1.68 4.77
N GLN A 60 22.61 -2.51 4.19
CA GLN A 60 24.05 -2.46 4.48
C GLN A 60 24.69 -1.15 4.02
N GLY A 61 24.32 -0.65 2.84
CA GLY A 61 24.76 0.65 2.37
C GLY A 61 24.33 1.79 3.30
N GLN A 62 23.14 1.71 3.89
CA GLN A 62 22.68 2.70 4.87
C GLN A 62 23.47 2.63 6.18
N ARG A 63 23.80 1.42 6.66
CA ARG A 63 24.65 1.24 7.85
C ARG A 63 26.05 1.82 7.64
N GLY A 64 26.65 1.56 6.48
CA GLY A 64 27.95 2.14 6.11
C GLY A 64 27.91 3.66 6.05
N TYR A 65 26.85 4.25 5.49
CA TYR A 65 26.63 5.70 5.53
C TYR A 65 26.57 6.25 6.95
N LEU A 66 25.81 5.62 7.86
CA LEU A 66 25.68 6.10 9.24
C LEU A 66 27.03 6.09 9.97
N GLN A 67 27.85 5.07 9.73
CA GLN A 67 29.23 5.02 10.26
C GLN A 67 30.09 6.17 9.73
N GLN A 68 30.03 6.46 8.43
CA GLN A 68 30.77 7.58 7.82
C GLN A 68 30.28 8.94 8.34
N ARG A 69 28.96 9.11 8.50
CA ARG A 69 28.35 10.31 9.07
C ARG A 69 28.83 10.53 10.50
N ASP A 70 28.77 9.50 11.34
CA ASP A 70 29.15 9.60 12.75
C ASP A 70 30.67 9.84 12.91
N ALA A 71 31.49 9.35 11.99
CA ALA A 71 32.94 9.60 11.97
C ALA A 71 33.31 11.08 11.71
N CYS A 72 32.42 11.88 11.09
CA CYS A 72 32.63 13.32 10.94
C CYS A 72 32.56 14.09 12.28
N GLY A 73 32.03 13.49 13.36
CA GLY A 73 31.81 14.19 14.62
C GLY A 73 30.96 15.45 14.40
N SER A 74 31.42 16.60 14.90
CA SER A 74 30.71 17.88 14.74
C SER A 74 31.18 18.72 13.55
N ASP A 75 31.97 18.17 12.63
CA ASP A 75 32.41 18.87 11.41
C ASP A 75 31.25 19.00 10.41
N THR A 76 30.64 20.17 10.37
CA THR A 76 29.53 20.52 9.46
C THR A 76 29.90 20.33 7.98
N ALA A 77 31.14 20.65 7.56
CA ALA A 77 31.54 20.52 6.17
C ALA A 77 31.67 19.05 5.77
N CYS A 78 32.23 18.22 6.65
CA CYS A 78 32.27 16.77 6.49
C CYS A 78 30.85 16.17 6.41
N LEU A 79 29.98 16.53 7.36
CA LEU A 79 28.59 16.06 7.40
C LEU A 79 27.84 16.40 6.12
N MET A 80 27.91 17.67 5.68
CA MET A 80 27.29 18.13 4.44
C MET A 80 27.77 17.31 3.23
N LYS A 81 29.07 17.06 3.12
CA LYS A 81 29.65 16.27 2.02
C LYS A 81 29.12 14.82 2.02
N ILE A 82 29.16 14.14 3.17
CA ILE A 82 28.73 12.75 3.30
C ILE A 82 27.23 12.61 3.01
N MET A 83 26.42 13.51 3.56
CA MET A 83 24.96 13.47 3.40
C MET A 83 24.53 13.79 1.96
N ARG A 84 25.15 14.78 1.29
CA ARG A 84 24.89 15.06 -0.14
C ARG A 84 25.31 13.90 -1.03
N THR A 85 26.44 13.27 -0.74
CA THR A 85 26.90 12.06 -1.47
C THR A 85 25.86 10.94 -1.34
N ARG A 86 25.39 10.67 -0.11
CA ARG A 86 24.37 9.65 0.13
C ARG A 86 23.04 9.99 -0.53
N GLN A 87 22.63 11.25 -0.48
CA GLN A 87 21.42 11.73 -1.16
C GLN A 87 21.47 11.44 -2.66
N GLN A 88 22.58 11.75 -3.34
CA GLN A 88 22.75 11.48 -4.78
C GLN A 88 22.70 9.98 -5.09
N GLN A 89 23.36 9.15 -4.29
CA GLN A 89 23.31 7.68 -4.43
C GLN A 89 21.86 7.17 -4.31
N LEU A 90 21.12 7.65 -3.31
CA LEU A 90 19.75 7.23 -3.09
C LEU A 90 18.79 7.79 -4.16
N ILE A 91 19.04 8.97 -4.72
CA ILE A 91 18.28 9.50 -5.87
C ILE A 91 18.46 8.58 -7.09
N ALA A 92 19.72 8.23 -7.42
CA ALA A 92 20.02 7.34 -8.53
C ALA A 92 19.38 5.96 -8.34
N LEU A 93 19.48 5.40 -7.13
CA LEU A 93 18.85 4.13 -6.77
C LEU A 93 17.33 4.20 -6.89
N ASN A 94 16.68 5.23 -6.34
CA ASN A 94 15.22 5.38 -6.43
C ASN A 94 14.74 5.55 -7.88
N LYS A 95 15.55 6.13 -8.76
CA LYS A 95 15.24 6.18 -10.20
C LYS A 95 15.25 4.78 -10.83
N GLN A 96 16.18 3.92 -10.42
CA GLN A 96 16.27 2.53 -10.89
C GLN A 96 15.15 1.66 -10.32
N LEU A 97 14.82 1.85 -9.05
CA LEU A 97 13.75 1.14 -8.34
C LEU A 97 12.38 1.76 -8.57
N LYS A 98 12.20 2.65 -9.55
CA LYS A 98 10.92 3.30 -9.78
C LYS A 98 9.89 2.22 -10.15
N ILE A 99 8.80 2.18 -9.39
CA ILE A 99 7.66 1.33 -9.68
C ILE A 99 6.59 2.23 -10.27
N GLU A 100 6.19 1.92 -11.50
CA GLU A 100 5.13 2.62 -12.22
C GLU A 100 3.88 1.74 -12.27
N LEU A 101 2.72 2.38 -12.22
CA LEU A 101 1.47 1.73 -12.50
C LEU A 101 1.39 1.47 -14.01
N PRO A 102 1.07 0.25 -14.46
CA PRO A 102 1.04 -0.05 -15.89
C PRO A 102 -0.33 0.31 -16.47
N ASP A 103 -0.64 1.60 -16.53
CA ASP A 103 -1.98 2.13 -16.90
C ASP A 103 -2.48 1.56 -18.22
N ALA A 104 -1.61 1.48 -19.22
CA ALA A 104 -1.92 0.91 -20.52
C ALA A 104 -2.25 -0.59 -20.44
N ASP A 105 -1.52 -1.37 -19.63
CA ASP A 105 -1.80 -2.80 -19.45
C ASP A 105 -3.08 -3.02 -18.61
N ILE A 106 -3.39 -2.11 -17.67
CA ILE A 106 -4.66 -2.11 -16.94
C ILE A 106 -5.82 -1.88 -17.92
N ALA A 107 -5.75 -0.86 -18.76
CA ALA A 107 -6.77 -0.55 -19.76
C ALA A 107 -6.97 -1.72 -20.74
N LEU A 108 -5.87 -2.31 -21.24
CA LEU A 108 -5.90 -3.48 -22.12
C LEU A 108 -6.48 -4.72 -21.42
N PHE A 109 -6.14 -4.94 -20.15
CA PHE A 109 -6.63 -6.05 -19.35
C PHE A 109 -8.15 -5.97 -19.12
N ILE A 110 -8.67 -4.77 -18.84
CA ILE A 110 -10.09 -4.53 -18.60
C ILE A 110 -10.89 -4.54 -19.91
N GLY A 111 -10.36 -3.89 -20.95
CA GLY A 111 -11.02 -3.62 -22.22
C GLY A 111 -11.90 -2.37 -22.18
N GLU A 112 -11.86 -1.58 -23.24
CA GLU A 112 -12.47 -0.23 -23.35
C GLU A 112 -14.00 -0.15 -23.21
N HIS A 113 -14.69 -1.28 -23.31
CA HIS A 113 -16.15 -1.33 -23.27
C HIS A 113 -16.67 -2.19 -22.12
N THR A 114 -15.87 -2.43 -21.09
CA THR A 114 -16.30 -3.20 -19.94
C THR A 114 -16.95 -2.27 -18.92
N TYR A 115 -18.18 -2.56 -18.49
CA TYR A 115 -18.90 -1.74 -17.50
C TYR A 115 -19.17 -2.53 -16.23
N PHE A 116 -19.05 -1.87 -15.08
CA PHE A 116 -19.31 -2.46 -13.77
C PHE A 116 -20.04 -1.47 -12.86
N GLN A 117 -21.28 -1.79 -12.50
CA GLN A 117 -22.11 -0.93 -11.66
C GLN A 117 -21.57 -0.92 -10.23
N SER A 118 -21.33 0.27 -9.68
CA SER A 118 -21.05 0.48 -8.25
C SER A 118 -22.24 0.07 -7.37
N ALA A 119 -21.97 -0.23 -6.09
CA ALA A 119 -23.06 -0.47 -5.13
C ALA A 119 -23.85 0.83 -4.84
N GLU A 120 -23.24 1.99 -5.10
CA GLU A 120 -23.80 3.32 -4.83
C GLU A 120 -24.72 3.85 -5.96
N GLU A 121 -24.65 3.29 -7.17
CA GLU A 121 -25.44 3.67 -8.37
C GLU A 121 -26.97 3.46 -8.24
N GLY A 122 -27.45 2.96 -7.09
CA GLY A 122 -28.87 3.03 -6.74
C GLY A 122 -29.37 4.43 -6.33
N ARG A 123 -28.47 5.41 -6.18
CA ARG A 123 -28.83 6.83 -5.95
C ARG A 123 -29.10 7.51 -7.29
N LYS A 124 -30.28 8.12 -7.43
CA LYS A 124 -30.82 8.74 -8.67
C LYS A 124 -29.96 9.85 -9.30
N ASP A 125 -28.89 10.29 -8.63
CA ASP A 125 -28.10 11.47 -9.01
C ASP A 125 -26.67 11.14 -9.49
N ILE A 126 -26.30 9.85 -9.57
CA ILE A 126 -25.00 9.42 -10.11
C ILE A 126 -25.21 9.07 -11.58
N THR A 127 -24.59 9.82 -12.47
CA THR A 127 -24.57 9.49 -13.90
C THR A 127 -23.98 8.09 -14.08
N PRO A 128 -24.76 7.11 -14.61
CA PRO A 128 -24.16 5.88 -15.08
C PRO A 128 -23.27 6.25 -16.28
N GLU A 129 -22.21 5.47 -16.53
CA GLU A 129 -21.30 5.56 -17.68
C GLU A 129 -19.91 6.17 -17.43
N SER A 130 -19.18 5.66 -16.43
CA SER A 130 -17.72 5.51 -16.60
C SER A 130 -17.41 4.04 -16.89
N SER A 131 -16.51 3.76 -17.82
CA SER A 131 -16.08 2.37 -18.06
C SER A 131 -15.41 1.82 -16.79
N LEU A 132 -15.34 0.50 -16.64
CA LEU A 132 -14.58 -0.12 -15.56
C LEU A 132 -13.11 0.35 -15.60
N ALA A 133 -12.56 0.61 -16.79
CA ALA A 133 -11.20 1.14 -16.92
C ALA A 133 -11.10 2.55 -16.31
N ASP A 134 -12.02 3.45 -16.66
CA ASP A 134 -12.04 4.82 -16.13
C ASP A 134 -12.21 4.82 -14.61
N ARG A 135 -13.10 3.97 -14.09
CA ARG A 135 -13.30 3.82 -12.65
C ARG A 135 -12.04 3.33 -11.94
N ILE A 136 -11.38 2.31 -12.50
CA ILE A 136 -10.16 1.75 -11.90
C ILE A 136 -9.04 2.79 -11.93
N LEU A 137 -8.78 3.40 -13.10
CA LEU A 137 -7.69 4.33 -13.33
C LEU A 137 -7.90 5.68 -12.64
N GLY A 138 -9.14 6.17 -12.54
CA GLY A 138 -9.48 7.42 -11.85
C GLY A 138 -9.17 7.41 -10.35
N ALA A 139 -9.05 6.23 -9.72
CA ALA A 139 -8.59 6.14 -8.34
C ALA A 139 -7.06 6.26 -8.19
N PHE A 140 -6.30 6.18 -9.29
CA PHE A 140 -4.84 6.25 -9.26
C PHE A 140 -4.28 7.64 -9.64
N GLU A 141 -5.12 8.68 -9.61
CA GLU A 141 -4.72 10.06 -9.91
C GLU A 141 -3.64 10.60 -8.95
N GLN A 142 -3.59 10.10 -7.70
CA GLN A 142 -2.54 10.46 -6.77
C GLN A 142 -1.19 9.87 -7.23
N TYR A 143 -0.28 10.72 -7.69
CA TYR A 143 1.03 10.30 -8.17
C TYR A 143 2.15 10.46 -7.11
N PRO A 144 3.02 9.44 -6.93
CA PRO A 144 2.87 8.07 -7.42
C PRO A 144 1.80 7.32 -6.61
N PRO A 145 1.14 6.32 -7.21
CA PRO A 145 0.14 5.54 -6.50
C PRO A 145 0.76 4.75 -5.35
N ALA A 146 -0.03 4.56 -4.28
CA ALA A 146 0.39 3.75 -3.15
C ALA A 146 0.59 2.30 -3.62
N HIS A 147 1.70 1.69 -3.20
CA HIS A 147 2.05 0.35 -3.64
C HIS A 147 2.97 -0.36 -2.65
N VAL A 148 3.12 -1.67 -2.85
CA VAL A 148 4.11 -2.50 -2.17
C VAL A 148 4.59 -3.64 -3.07
N LYS A 149 5.89 -3.94 -2.99
CA LYS A 149 6.47 -5.17 -3.55
C LYS A 149 6.20 -6.36 -2.64
N LEU A 150 5.63 -7.42 -3.19
CA LEU A 150 5.43 -8.69 -2.49
C LEU A 150 6.70 -9.54 -2.55
N THR A 151 6.76 -10.57 -1.69
CA THR A 151 7.90 -11.49 -1.55
C THR A 151 8.21 -12.28 -2.82
N ASP A 152 7.23 -12.47 -3.69
CA ASP A 152 7.36 -13.16 -4.97
C ASP A 152 7.74 -12.22 -6.14
N GLY A 153 8.07 -10.96 -5.85
CA GLY A 153 8.46 -9.94 -6.83
C GLY A 153 7.29 -9.20 -7.50
N SER A 154 6.05 -9.66 -7.29
CA SER A 154 4.85 -8.95 -7.76
C SER A 154 4.66 -7.60 -7.04
N THR A 155 3.85 -6.73 -7.60
CA THR A 155 3.50 -5.44 -6.98
C THR A 155 2.00 -5.33 -6.80
N LEU A 156 1.55 -4.95 -5.60
CA LEU A 156 0.18 -4.52 -5.32
C LEU A 156 0.15 -3.00 -5.25
N PHE A 157 -0.75 -2.39 -6.03
CA PHE A 157 -1.06 -0.96 -6.06
C PHE A 157 -2.46 -0.72 -5.50
N TRP A 158 -2.67 0.44 -4.87
CA TRP A 158 -4.00 0.91 -4.50
C TRP A 158 -4.12 2.43 -4.63
N GLY A 159 -5.35 2.87 -4.87
CA GLY A 159 -5.67 4.23 -5.25
C GLY A 159 -6.91 4.77 -4.51
N PHE A 160 -6.89 6.07 -4.22
CA PHE A 160 -7.95 6.80 -3.55
C PHE A 160 -8.63 7.73 -4.56
N GLN A 161 -9.93 7.93 -4.44
CA GLN A 161 -10.63 8.92 -5.25
C GLN A 161 -10.46 10.32 -4.62
N GLN A 162 -10.22 11.34 -5.44
CA GLN A 162 -10.12 12.71 -4.94
C GLN A 162 -11.37 13.14 -4.16
N GLY A 163 -11.16 13.80 -3.02
CA GLY A 163 -12.22 14.23 -2.11
C GLY A 163 -12.72 13.13 -1.15
N ASN A 164 -12.34 11.86 -1.35
CA ASN A 164 -12.70 10.74 -0.48
C ASN A 164 -11.44 10.07 0.09
N GLY A 165 -11.36 9.95 1.42
CA GLY A 165 -10.24 9.28 2.10
C GLY A 165 -10.22 7.75 1.99
N SER A 166 -11.13 7.16 1.21
CA SER A 166 -11.30 5.71 1.07
C SER A 166 -10.68 5.16 -0.21
N VAL A 167 -10.15 3.93 -0.13
CA VAL A 167 -9.63 3.23 -1.31
C VAL A 167 -10.77 2.89 -2.25
N ARG A 168 -10.56 3.13 -3.54
CA ARG A 168 -11.52 2.81 -4.60
C ARG A 168 -11.03 1.77 -5.59
N SER A 169 -9.71 1.64 -5.75
CA SER A 169 -9.15 0.67 -6.68
C SER A 169 -7.88 0.02 -6.16
N LEU A 170 -7.64 -1.19 -6.64
CA LEU A 170 -6.37 -1.89 -6.48
C LEU A 170 -5.95 -2.56 -7.80
N ALA A 171 -4.66 -2.77 -7.98
CA ALA A 171 -4.11 -3.51 -9.11
C ALA A 171 -2.95 -4.38 -8.65
N ILE A 172 -2.78 -5.55 -9.25
CA ILE A 172 -1.64 -6.44 -8.99
C ILE A 172 -0.96 -6.80 -10.30
N THR A 173 0.36 -6.65 -10.32
CA THR A 173 1.24 -7.00 -11.45
C THR A 173 2.17 -8.14 -11.06
N ASP A 174 2.50 -9.02 -11.99
CA ASP A 174 3.54 -10.03 -11.76
C ASP A 174 4.95 -9.41 -11.67
N ALA A 175 5.97 -10.22 -11.42
CA ALA A 175 7.36 -9.74 -11.34
C ALA A 175 7.88 -9.12 -12.65
N LYS A 176 7.18 -9.33 -13.79
CA LYS A 176 7.48 -8.75 -15.10
C LYS A 176 6.66 -7.49 -15.37
N GLY A 177 5.85 -7.02 -14.41
CA GLY A 177 5.00 -5.84 -14.55
C GLY A 177 3.67 -6.08 -15.27
N ARG A 178 3.30 -7.34 -15.56
CA ARG A 178 2.04 -7.64 -16.26
C ARG A 178 0.89 -7.74 -15.28
N VAL A 179 -0.20 -7.04 -15.56
CA VAL A 179 -1.43 -7.03 -14.77
C VAL A 179 -2.00 -8.45 -14.67
N GLN A 180 -2.18 -8.92 -13.44
CA GLN A 180 -2.79 -10.21 -13.12
C GLN A 180 -4.21 -10.06 -12.59
N LEU A 181 -4.49 -8.90 -11.97
CA LEU A 181 -5.73 -8.62 -11.27
C LEU A 181 -5.90 -7.11 -11.14
N VAL A 182 -7.13 -6.64 -11.30
CA VAL A 182 -7.55 -5.30 -10.85
C VAL A 182 -8.77 -5.45 -9.95
N GLY A 183 -9.03 -4.48 -9.09
CA GLY A 183 -10.19 -4.53 -8.21
C GLY A 183 -10.82 -3.16 -7.99
N ALA A 184 -12.14 -3.14 -7.95
CA ALA A 184 -12.95 -1.99 -7.58
C ALA A 184 -13.49 -2.17 -6.16
N VAL A 185 -13.45 -1.11 -5.37
CA VAL A 185 -13.77 -1.10 -3.95
C VAL A 185 -14.87 -0.09 -3.69
N ASP A 186 -15.94 -0.54 -3.05
CA ASP A 186 -17.09 0.28 -2.64
C ASP A 186 -17.28 0.17 -1.13
N ASP A 187 -17.47 1.31 -0.46
CA ASP A 187 -17.97 1.39 0.92
C ASP A 187 -17.30 0.46 1.95
N LEU A 188 -15.99 0.21 1.83
CA LEU A 188 -15.26 -0.45 2.91
C LEU A 188 -15.20 0.49 4.12
N PRO A 189 -15.74 0.07 5.29
CA PRO A 189 -15.78 0.95 6.44
C PRO A 189 -14.41 1.06 7.11
N ASP A 190 -14.04 2.28 7.50
CA ASP A 190 -12.99 2.46 8.49
C ASP A 190 -13.53 2.01 9.86
N ILE A 191 -12.89 1.00 10.44
CA ILE A 191 -13.19 0.43 11.77
C ILE A 191 -12.03 0.66 12.75
N SER A 192 -11.07 1.51 12.41
CA SER A 192 -9.92 1.89 13.26
C SER A 192 -10.35 2.43 14.63
N ASN A 193 -11.51 3.11 14.69
CA ASN A 193 -12.10 3.67 15.90
C ASN A 193 -13.25 2.81 16.47
N ALA A 194 -13.61 1.70 15.80
CA ALA A 194 -14.64 0.81 16.31
C ALA A 194 -14.11 0.00 17.50
N ILE A 195 -14.95 -0.18 18.52
CA ILE A 195 -14.71 -1.11 19.62
C ILE A 195 -14.74 -2.51 19.01
N LEU A 196 -13.59 -3.20 18.98
CA LEU A 196 -13.53 -4.57 18.49
C LEU A 196 -14.19 -5.51 19.53
N PRO A 197 -14.85 -6.61 19.09
CA PRO A 197 -15.61 -7.49 19.98
C PRO A 197 -14.72 -8.05 21.10
N GLY A 198 -15.11 -7.82 22.36
CA GLY A 198 -14.36 -8.23 23.55
C GLY A 198 -14.20 -7.13 24.61
N HIS A 199 -14.59 -5.89 24.31
CA HIS A 199 -14.47 -4.75 25.23
C HIS A 199 -15.79 -4.16 25.75
N ASP A 200 -16.95 -4.61 25.28
CA ASP A 200 -18.25 -4.28 25.88
C ASP A 200 -19.25 -5.43 25.66
N THR A 201 -20.00 -5.80 26.69
CA THR A 201 -20.93 -6.94 26.75
C THR A 201 -22.36 -6.55 26.41
N ARG A 202 -22.56 -5.56 25.54
CA ARG A 202 -23.89 -5.15 25.10
C ARG A 202 -24.10 -5.58 23.65
N ASP A 203 -25.03 -6.52 23.47
CA ASP A 203 -25.56 -7.05 22.20
C ASP A 203 -26.30 -5.99 21.34
N GLU A 204 -25.85 -4.74 21.33
CA GLU A 204 -26.41 -3.70 20.46
C GLU A 204 -25.66 -3.69 19.13
N ILE A 205 -26.24 -4.34 18.12
CA ILE A 205 -26.09 -4.07 16.67
C ILE A 205 -24.68 -3.59 16.32
N ASP A 206 -23.71 -4.51 16.24
CA ASP A 206 -22.31 -4.21 15.90
C ASP A 206 -22.24 -3.37 14.60
N PRO A 207 -22.00 -2.04 14.68
CA PRO A 207 -22.06 -1.17 13.52
C PRO A 207 -20.95 -1.49 12.52
N ALA A 208 -19.84 -2.07 12.98
CA ALA A 208 -18.76 -2.53 12.11
C ALA A 208 -19.19 -3.76 11.31
N LYS A 209 -19.89 -4.73 11.91
CA LYS A 209 -20.47 -5.87 11.16
C LYS A 209 -21.53 -5.43 10.15
N HIS A 210 -22.38 -4.45 10.50
CA HIS A 210 -23.39 -3.94 9.56
C HIS A 210 -22.78 -3.16 8.40
N ARG A 211 -21.76 -2.32 8.66
CA ARG A 211 -21.07 -1.57 7.60
C ARG A 211 -20.16 -2.43 6.72
N LEU A 212 -19.56 -3.50 7.26
CA LEU A 212 -18.78 -4.45 6.45
C LEU A 212 -19.66 -5.21 5.45
N ARG A 213 -20.95 -5.42 5.78
CA ARG A 213 -21.92 -6.06 4.88
C ARG A 213 -22.34 -5.17 3.70
N SER A 214 -22.21 -3.85 3.81
CA SER A 214 -22.47 -2.92 2.69
C SER A 214 -21.25 -2.70 1.81
N GLY A 215 -20.04 -2.93 2.34
CA GLY A 215 -18.81 -2.84 1.56
C GLY A 215 -18.71 -3.93 0.49
N ARG A 216 -17.92 -3.68 -0.55
CA ARG A 216 -17.69 -4.62 -1.65
C ARG A 216 -16.28 -4.49 -2.21
N ILE A 217 -15.61 -5.62 -2.39
CA ILE A 217 -14.34 -5.74 -3.10
C ILE A 217 -14.59 -6.61 -4.34
N ALA A 218 -14.73 -5.98 -5.50
CA ALA A 218 -14.91 -6.66 -6.77
C ALA A 218 -13.56 -6.85 -7.45
N LEU A 219 -13.12 -8.09 -7.61
CA LEU A 219 -11.84 -8.46 -8.21
C LEU A 219 -12.04 -8.98 -9.62
N PHE A 220 -11.30 -8.44 -10.57
CA PHE A 220 -11.27 -8.88 -11.96
C PHE A 220 -9.94 -9.55 -12.22
N VAL A 221 -9.98 -10.86 -12.46
CA VAL A 221 -8.79 -11.72 -12.45
C VAL A 221 -8.49 -12.27 -13.83
N ARG A 222 -7.20 -12.39 -14.14
CA ARG A 222 -6.73 -12.98 -15.41
C ARG A 222 -7.13 -14.45 -15.50
N ASP A 223 -6.90 -15.19 -14.42
CA ASP A 223 -7.26 -16.60 -14.29
C ASP A 223 -7.43 -17.00 -12.80
N PRO A 224 -7.97 -18.19 -12.50
CA PRO A 224 -8.11 -18.67 -11.13
C PRO A 224 -6.78 -18.87 -10.37
N ALA A 225 -5.66 -19.06 -11.06
CA ALA A 225 -4.35 -19.23 -10.43
C ALA A 225 -3.81 -17.90 -9.90
N ALA A 226 -4.02 -16.80 -10.64
CA ALA A 226 -3.74 -15.44 -10.17
C ALA A 226 -4.54 -15.12 -8.90
N LEU A 227 -5.84 -15.43 -8.89
CA LEU A 227 -6.67 -15.23 -7.70
C LEU A 227 -6.13 -16.02 -6.49
N ARG A 228 -5.83 -17.31 -6.67
CA ARG A 228 -5.24 -18.15 -5.61
C ARG A 228 -3.93 -17.57 -5.08
N ARG A 229 -3.06 -17.12 -5.98
CA ARG A 229 -1.74 -16.57 -5.64
C ARG A 229 -1.85 -15.27 -4.83
N TYR A 230 -2.75 -14.38 -5.21
CA TYR A 230 -2.79 -13.02 -4.65
C TYR A 230 -3.84 -12.80 -3.56
N LEU A 231 -4.76 -13.74 -3.34
CA LEU A 231 -5.80 -13.61 -2.32
C LEU A 231 -5.25 -13.32 -0.91
N PRO A 232 -4.16 -13.95 -0.43
CA PRO A 232 -3.59 -13.60 0.88
C PRO A 232 -3.14 -12.13 0.96
N ALA A 233 -2.53 -11.60 -0.11
CA ALA A 233 -2.10 -10.21 -0.17
C ALA A 233 -3.30 -9.25 -0.19
N ILE A 234 -4.34 -9.57 -0.96
CA ILE A 234 -5.58 -8.77 -1.02
C ILE A 234 -6.28 -8.74 0.33
N ARG A 235 -6.34 -9.87 1.04
CA ARG A 235 -6.91 -9.90 2.40
C ARG A 235 -6.09 -9.06 3.37
N GLY A 236 -4.76 -9.22 3.37
CA GLY A 236 -3.88 -8.40 4.21
C GLY A 236 -4.02 -6.91 3.94
N TRP A 237 -4.12 -6.54 2.66
CA TRP A 237 -4.36 -5.16 2.22
C TRP A 237 -5.73 -4.66 2.70
N ALA A 238 -6.80 -5.42 2.51
CA ALA A 238 -8.14 -5.02 2.93
C ALA A 238 -8.24 -4.87 4.46
N TYR A 239 -7.63 -5.75 5.24
CA TYR A 239 -7.59 -5.59 6.70
C TYR A 239 -6.75 -4.39 7.14
N ALA A 240 -5.68 -4.05 6.41
CA ALA A 240 -4.92 -2.83 6.66
C ALA A 240 -5.74 -1.57 6.32
N ASP A 241 -6.54 -1.61 5.27
CA ASP A 241 -7.47 -0.53 4.90
C ASP A 241 -8.55 -0.32 5.98
N LEU A 242 -9.18 -1.41 6.44
CA LEU A 242 -10.18 -1.39 7.52
C LEU A 242 -9.64 -0.80 8.83
N LEU A 243 -8.37 -1.03 9.15
CA LEU A 243 -7.71 -0.46 10.33
C LEU A 243 -7.10 0.93 10.08
N GLY A 244 -7.00 1.35 8.82
CA GLY A 244 -6.16 2.45 8.38
C GLY A 244 -4.70 2.04 8.20
N PHE A 245 -4.12 2.42 7.05
CA PHE A 245 -2.75 2.05 6.66
C PHE A 245 -1.65 2.58 7.59
N ASN A 246 -1.95 3.42 8.58
CA ASN A 246 -0.96 3.96 9.51
C ASN A 246 -0.86 3.13 10.82
N VAL A 247 -1.59 2.03 10.94
CA VAL A 247 -1.60 1.21 12.17
C VAL A 247 -0.31 0.41 12.34
N HIS A 248 0.21 0.45 13.58
CA HIS A 248 1.38 -0.30 14.02
C HIS A 248 0.96 -1.47 14.90
N CYS A 249 0.82 -2.66 14.32
CA CYS A 249 0.46 -3.87 15.05
C CYS A 249 1.50 -4.28 16.11
N ASP A 250 2.74 -3.79 15.99
CA ASP A 250 3.86 -4.04 16.89
C ASP A 250 4.04 -2.98 17.98
N LYS A 251 3.18 -1.95 18.02
CA LYS A 251 3.32 -0.83 18.96
C LYS A 251 3.16 -1.25 20.42
N ASN A 252 2.19 -2.11 20.69
CA ASN A 252 1.93 -2.70 22.01
C ASN A 252 0.99 -3.92 21.87
N ALA A 253 0.78 -4.66 22.96
CA ALA A 253 -0.06 -5.85 22.99
C ALA A 253 -1.52 -5.56 22.55
N GLN A 254 -2.05 -4.38 22.88
CA GLN A 254 -3.40 -3.98 22.47
C GLN A 254 -3.50 -3.89 20.94
N TRP A 255 -2.57 -3.18 20.27
CA TRP A 255 -2.57 -3.09 18.80
C TRP A 255 -2.31 -4.44 18.12
N GLN A 256 -1.48 -5.29 18.71
CA GLN A 256 -1.27 -6.65 18.22
C GLN A 256 -2.56 -7.46 18.26
N GLN A 257 -3.31 -7.37 19.36
CA GLN A 257 -4.61 -8.01 19.51
C GLN A 257 -5.62 -7.47 18.47
N ARG A 258 -5.73 -6.14 18.32
CA ARG A 258 -6.63 -5.53 17.32
C ARG A 258 -6.35 -6.00 15.89
N CYS A 259 -5.06 -6.05 15.51
CA CYS A 259 -4.66 -6.57 14.20
C CYS A 259 -4.97 -8.06 14.00
N THR A 260 -5.02 -8.84 15.08
CA THR A 260 -5.40 -10.26 15.03
C THR A 260 -6.92 -10.42 14.95
N GLU A 261 -7.66 -9.60 15.68
CA GLU A 261 -9.12 -9.62 15.71
C GLU A 261 -9.74 -9.20 14.38
N VAL A 262 -9.19 -8.18 13.71
CA VAL A 262 -9.74 -7.72 12.43
C VAL A 262 -9.70 -8.82 11.36
N GLN A 263 -8.75 -9.75 11.44
CA GLN A 263 -8.62 -10.84 10.48
C GLN A 263 -9.71 -11.90 10.61
N ARG A 264 -10.54 -11.84 11.65
CA ARG A 264 -11.69 -12.73 11.84
C ARG A 264 -12.91 -12.30 11.03
N TYR A 265 -12.95 -11.06 10.53
CA TYR A 265 -14.07 -10.59 9.72
C TYR A 265 -14.04 -11.19 8.33
N ALA A 266 -15.19 -11.67 7.87
CA ALA A 266 -15.37 -12.07 6.48
C ALA A 266 -15.32 -10.83 5.59
N LEU A 267 -14.38 -10.81 4.64
CA LEU A 267 -14.28 -9.71 3.68
C LEU A 267 -15.29 -9.90 2.54
N PRO A 268 -15.97 -8.82 2.08
CA PRO A 268 -16.99 -8.88 1.04
C PRO A 268 -16.36 -8.96 -0.37
N ILE A 269 -15.53 -9.98 -0.60
CA ILE A 269 -14.79 -10.18 -1.85
C ILE A 269 -15.66 -10.96 -2.83
N THR A 270 -15.79 -10.46 -4.05
CA THR A 270 -16.33 -11.20 -5.19
C THR A 270 -15.32 -11.16 -6.33
N ALA A 271 -15.08 -12.29 -6.99
CA ALA A 271 -14.13 -12.36 -8.11
C ALA A 271 -14.84 -12.66 -9.44
N TYR A 272 -14.30 -12.11 -10.52
CA TYR A 272 -14.84 -12.19 -11.88
C TYR A 272 -13.72 -12.51 -12.86
N GLY A 273 -13.99 -13.40 -13.82
CA GLY A 273 -13.05 -13.74 -14.88
C GLY A 273 -13.35 -12.93 -16.14
N LEU A 274 -12.47 -12.01 -16.53
CA LEU A 274 -12.70 -11.17 -17.72
C LEU A 274 -12.53 -11.93 -19.04
N MET A 275 -11.42 -12.68 -19.18
CA MET A 275 -11.03 -13.28 -20.47
C MET A 275 -11.89 -14.47 -20.92
N HIS A 276 -12.52 -15.17 -19.97
CA HIS A 276 -13.32 -16.37 -20.26
C HIS A 276 -14.83 -16.12 -20.15
N CYS A 277 -15.23 -14.85 -20.06
CA CYS A 277 -16.63 -14.49 -19.91
C CYS A 277 -17.38 -14.62 -21.24
N LYS A 278 -18.04 -15.76 -21.43
CA LYS A 278 -18.82 -16.05 -22.66
C LYS A 278 -20.13 -15.28 -22.77
N SER A 279 -20.60 -14.62 -21.70
CA SER A 279 -21.86 -13.87 -21.71
C SER A 279 -21.68 -12.56 -22.47
N LYS A 280 -21.82 -12.60 -23.81
CA LYS A 280 -21.99 -11.40 -24.63
C LYS A 280 -23.40 -10.85 -24.38
N ALA A 281 -23.53 -9.78 -23.58
CA ALA A 281 -24.70 -8.91 -23.71
C ALA A 281 -24.42 -7.89 -24.82
N ASN A 282 -25.48 -7.53 -25.54
CA ASN A 282 -25.54 -6.30 -26.32
C ASN A 282 -25.33 -5.13 -25.33
N GLY A 283 -24.12 -4.57 -25.29
CA GLY A 283 -23.67 -3.66 -24.22
C GLY A 283 -23.11 -4.43 -23.02
N LYS A 284 -21.77 -4.47 -22.90
CA LYS A 284 -20.98 -5.35 -22.01
C LYS A 284 -21.01 -4.92 -20.52
N THR A 285 -22.15 -5.07 -19.87
CA THR A 285 -22.27 -4.92 -18.40
C THR A 285 -21.91 -6.23 -17.70
N LEU A 286 -20.89 -6.22 -16.83
CA LEU A 286 -20.39 -7.40 -16.09
C LEU A 286 -21.16 -7.73 -14.81
N VAL A 287 -22.23 -7.00 -14.48
CA VAL A 287 -22.93 -7.14 -13.18
C VAL A 287 -23.39 -8.59 -12.98
N ASN A 288 -22.78 -9.25 -11.99
CA ASN A 288 -23.00 -10.65 -11.61
C ASN A 288 -22.78 -11.69 -12.73
N ARG A 289 -22.00 -11.35 -13.76
CA ARG A 289 -21.67 -12.26 -14.86
C ARG A 289 -20.26 -12.80 -14.69
N CYS A 290 -20.10 -14.09 -14.92
CA CYS A 290 -18.82 -14.79 -14.88
C CYS A 290 -18.11 -14.78 -13.51
N PRO A 291 -18.83 -15.11 -12.41
CA PRO A 291 -18.20 -15.21 -11.10
C PRO A 291 -17.15 -16.32 -11.10
N VAL A 292 -16.04 -16.06 -10.42
CA VAL A 292 -14.98 -17.02 -10.14
C VAL A 292 -15.07 -17.37 -8.66
N ALA A 293 -15.14 -18.67 -8.36
CA ALA A 293 -15.17 -19.13 -6.97
C ALA A 293 -13.89 -18.68 -6.24
N LEU A 294 -14.05 -18.13 -5.03
CA LEU A 294 -12.91 -17.79 -4.19
C LEU A 294 -12.20 -19.08 -3.75
N PRO A 295 -10.91 -19.24 -4.05
CA PRO A 295 -10.18 -20.42 -3.63
C PRO A 295 -10.02 -20.43 -2.11
N ASN A 296 -10.08 -21.62 -1.52
CA ASN A 296 -9.75 -21.81 -0.11
C ASN A 296 -8.23 -21.75 0.09
N VAL A 297 -7.69 -20.54 0.23
CA VAL A 297 -6.28 -20.28 0.56
C VAL A 297 -6.23 -19.76 2.00
N PRO A 298 -5.47 -20.40 2.91
CA PRO A 298 -5.38 -19.92 4.28
C PRO A 298 -4.50 -18.66 4.39
N GLY A 299 -4.74 -17.90 5.45
CA GLY A 299 -3.86 -16.80 5.86
C GLY A 299 -4.06 -15.47 5.11
N THR A 300 -3.23 -14.52 5.53
CA THR A 300 -3.17 -13.13 5.05
C THR A 300 -1.71 -12.71 4.97
N ALA A 301 -1.38 -11.81 4.04
CA ALA A 301 -0.09 -11.14 4.10
C ALA A 301 -0.01 -10.27 5.38
N PRO A 302 1.19 -10.07 5.97
CA PRO A 302 1.34 -9.24 7.15
C PRO A 302 0.79 -7.83 6.92
N LEU A 303 -0.07 -7.33 7.81
CA LEU A 303 -0.72 -6.01 7.67
C LEU A 303 0.30 -4.88 7.58
N GLY A 304 1.41 -4.98 8.33
CA GLY A 304 2.49 -3.99 8.30
C GLY A 304 3.17 -3.83 6.94
N LEU A 305 2.96 -4.76 6.00
CA LEU A 305 3.42 -4.65 4.62
C LEU A 305 2.76 -3.47 3.89
N PHE A 306 1.50 -3.15 4.22
CA PHE A 306 0.71 -2.15 3.50
C PHE A 306 0.81 -0.76 4.12
N ARG A 307 1.70 -0.56 5.10
CA ARG A 307 1.82 0.69 5.84
C ARG A 307 2.25 1.85 4.93
N GLN A 308 1.67 3.03 5.16
CA GLN A 308 2.05 4.27 4.48
C GLN A 308 3.02 5.12 5.30
#